data_AF-A0A1Y0D7A3-F1
#
_entry.id   AF-A0A1Y0D7A3-F1
#
_cell.length_a   1.000
_cell.length_b   1.000
_cell.length_c   1.000
_cell.angle_alpha   90.00
_cell.angle_beta   90.00
_cell.angle_gamma   90.00
#
_symmetry.space_group_name_H-M   'P 1'
#
loop_
_entity.id
_entity.type
_entity.pdbx_description
1 polymer ?
#
loop_
_entity_poly.entity_id
_entity_poly.type
_entity_poly.pdbx_seq_one_letter_code
_entity_poly.pdbx_strand_id
1 'polypeptide(L)'
;MSKRHYLICYDIRQPRRLQRIHKWLTKHATALQYSVFLANLNKAELNQVRQGLQKLMEESEDDVRIFAVQAPEHAFIIGKPLRFCAAGLVFVH
;
A
#
# COMPACT_ATOMS: atom_id res chain seq x y z
N MET A 1 17.11 10.71 -7.52
CA MET A 1 16.10 9.98 -8.35
C MET A 1 14.71 10.50 -8.01
N SER A 2 13.84 10.71 -8.99
CA SER A 2 12.48 11.21 -8.76
C SER A 2 11.59 10.13 -8.10
N LYS A 3 10.74 10.54 -7.15
CA LYS A 3 9.76 9.69 -6.49
C LYS A 3 8.40 9.78 -7.19
N ARG A 4 7.63 8.69 -7.11
CA ARG A 4 6.25 8.61 -7.63
C ARG A 4 5.34 8.00 -6.58
N HIS A 5 4.07 8.36 -6.65
CA HIS A 5 3.06 7.77 -5.79
C HIS A 5 2.56 6.44 -6.35
N TYR A 6 2.35 5.48 -5.46
CA TYR A 6 1.82 4.17 -5.79
C TYR A 6 0.69 3.79 -4.85
N LEU A 7 -0.39 3.24 -5.40
CA LEU A 7 -1.35 2.46 -4.63
C LEU A 7 -0.93 1.00 -4.67
N ILE A 8 -0.84 0.39 -3.48
CA ILE A 8 -0.53 -1.01 -3.30
C ILE A 8 -1.78 -1.65 -2.70
N CYS A 9 -2.42 -2.52 -3.47
CA CYS A 9 -3.60 -3.25 -3.06
C CYS A 9 -3.26 -4.74 -2.96
N TYR A 10 -3.80 -5.42 -1.96
CA TYR A 10 -3.60 -6.86 -1.83
C TYR A 10 -4.89 -7.62 -1.58
N ASP A 11 -4.87 -8.88 -1.96
CA ASP A 11 -5.81 -9.91 -1.54
C ASP A 11 -4.99 -11.12 -1.06
N ILE A 12 -4.83 -11.25 0.27
CA ILE A 12 -3.98 -12.27 0.90
C ILE A 12 -4.88 -13.22 1.66
N ARG A 13 -4.88 -14.50 1.27
CA ARG A 13 -5.84 -15.48 1.78
C ARG A 13 -5.54 -15.99 3.18
N GLN A 14 -4.25 -16.13 3.52
CA GLN A 14 -3.83 -16.79 4.75
C GLN A 14 -3.53 -15.78 5.87
N PRO A 15 -4.18 -15.86 7.05
CA PRO A 15 -4.07 -14.83 8.09
C PRO A 15 -2.65 -14.57 8.62
N ARG A 16 -1.78 -15.59 8.71
CA ARG A 16 -0.40 -15.40 9.19
C ARG A 16 0.47 -14.69 8.15
N ARG A 17 0.33 -15.03 6.85
CA ARG A 17 0.97 -14.31 5.75
C ARG A 17 0.48 -12.87 5.69
N LEU A 18 -0.82 -12.66 5.80
CA LEU A 18 -1.45 -11.33 5.85
C LEU A 18 -0.85 -10.45 6.95
N GLN A 19 -0.76 -10.94 8.18
CA GLN A 19 -0.15 -10.19 9.29
C GLN A 19 1.32 -9.84 9.01
N ARG A 20 2.09 -10.77 8.43
CA ARG A 20 3.50 -10.55 8.07
C ARG A 20 3.65 -9.52 6.96
N ILE A 21 2.88 -9.64 5.88
CA ILE A 21 2.87 -8.72 4.74
C ILE A 21 2.43 -7.33 5.21
N HIS A 22 1.34 -7.22 5.95
CA HIS A 22 0.84 -5.95 6.47
C HIS A 22 1.89 -5.25 7.33
N LYS A 23 2.45 -5.96 8.33
CA LYS A 23 3.50 -5.40 9.20
C LYS A 23 4.75 -5.00 8.41
N TRP A 24 5.13 -5.77 7.41
CA TRP A 24 6.27 -5.43 6.57
C TRP A 24 6.00 -4.19 5.71
N LEU A 25 4.82 -4.12 5.08
CA LEU A 25 4.45 -3.04 4.16
C LEU A 25 4.27 -1.69 4.87
N THR A 26 3.83 -1.68 6.13
CA THR A 26 3.77 -0.45 6.95
C THR A 26 5.12 0.25 7.16
N LYS A 27 6.25 -0.43 6.89
CA LYS A 27 7.60 0.20 6.91
C LYS A 27 7.92 0.98 5.63
N HIS A 28 7.17 0.74 4.56
CA HIS A 28 7.43 1.28 3.23
C HIS A 28 6.28 2.13 2.69
N ALA A 29 5.07 1.99 3.25
CA ALA A 29 3.85 2.63 2.78
C ALA A 29 2.89 2.94 3.93
N THR A 30 1.98 3.87 3.70
CA THR A 30 0.93 4.25 4.65
C THR A 30 -0.34 3.44 4.36
N ALA A 31 -0.83 2.69 5.35
CA ALA A 31 -2.11 2.00 5.25
C ALA A 31 -3.27 3.02 5.21
N LEU A 32 -4.06 3.00 4.13
CA LEU A 32 -5.28 3.80 3.98
C LEU A 32 -6.51 3.02 4.45
N GLN A 33 -6.59 1.76 4.03
CA GLN A 33 -7.60 0.78 4.43
C GLN A 33 -6.92 -0.55 4.79
N TYR A 34 -7.71 -1.55 5.13
CA TYR A 34 -7.18 -2.84 5.56
C TYR A 34 -6.30 -3.49 4.49
N SER A 35 -6.67 -3.37 3.21
CA SER A 35 -5.96 -3.99 2.09
C SER A 35 -5.40 -2.99 1.07
N VAL A 36 -5.36 -1.70 1.41
CA VAL A 36 -4.93 -0.62 0.51
C VAL A 36 -3.91 0.27 1.19
N PHE A 37 -2.77 0.45 0.52
CA PHE A 37 -1.64 1.24 0.98
C PHE A 37 -1.25 2.30 -0.06
N LEU A 38 -0.77 3.44 0.41
CA LEU A 38 -0.20 4.50 -0.40
C LEU A 38 1.29 4.64 -0.11
N ALA A 39 2.11 4.63 -1.15
CA ALA A 39 3.56 4.76 -1.04
C ALA A 39 4.09 5.89 -1.92
N ASN A 40 5.18 6.55 -1.50
CA ASN A 40 5.91 7.52 -2.33
C ASN A 40 7.36 7.03 -2.51
N LEU A 41 7.59 6.37 -3.65
CA LEU A 41 8.79 5.54 -3.88
C LEU A 41 9.54 6.00 -5.12
N ASN A 42 10.87 5.96 -5.06
CA ASN A 42 11.73 5.95 -6.25
C ASN A 42 11.84 4.52 -6.82
N LYS A 43 12.51 4.37 -7.96
CA LYS A 43 12.65 3.08 -8.66
C LYS A 43 13.33 1.99 -7.81
N ALA A 44 14.33 2.35 -7.01
CA ALA A 44 15.05 1.40 -6.17
C ALA A 44 14.17 0.94 -4.99
N GLU A 45 13.48 1.88 -4.34
CA GLU A 45 12.52 1.60 -3.28
C GLU A 45 11.36 0.73 -3.78
N LEU A 46 10.81 0.99 -4.98
CA LEU A 46 9.78 0.17 -5.60
C LEU A 46 10.28 -1.27 -5.85
N ASN A 47 11.50 -1.43 -6.35
CA ASN A 47 12.09 -2.75 -6.55
C ASN A 47 12.28 -3.50 -5.22
N GLN A 48 12.71 -2.81 -4.16
CA GLN A 48 12.80 -3.38 -2.83
C GLN A 48 11.42 -3.81 -2.31
N VAL A 49 10.38 -2.99 -2.52
CA VAL A 49 9.00 -3.32 -2.17
C VAL A 49 8.55 -4.60 -2.89
N ARG A 50 8.75 -4.66 -4.21
CA ARG A 50 8.39 -5.83 -5.03
C ARG A 50 9.10 -7.11 -4.57
N GLN A 51 10.41 -7.05 -4.37
CA GLN A 51 11.20 -8.22 -3.94
C GLN A 51 10.82 -8.70 -2.55
N GLY A 52 10.54 -7.79 -1.62
CA GLY A 52 10.11 -8.15 -0.28
C GLY A 52 8.73 -8.79 -0.26
N LEU A 53 7.79 -8.28 -1.06
CA LEU A 53 6.46 -8.89 -1.24
C LEU A 53 6.58 -10.31 -1.82
N GLN A 54 7.36 -10.49 -2.88
CA GLN A 54 7.60 -11.82 -3.49
C GLN A 54 8.15 -12.84 -2.49
N LYS A 55 8.95 -12.42 -1.49
CA LYS A 55 9.47 -13.31 -0.44
C LYS A 55 8.46 -13.65 0.65
N LEU A 56 7.38 -12.89 0.76
CA LEU A 56 6.38 -13.02 1.83
C LEU A 56 5.07 -13.63 1.34
N MET A 57 4.77 -13.50 0.05
CA MET A 57 3.57 -13.99 -0.61
C MET A 57 3.70 -15.46 -1.00
N GLU A 58 2.55 -16.12 -1.11
CA GLU A 58 2.38 -17.36 -1.86
C GLU A 58 1.71 -17.03 -3.20
N GLU A 59 2.48 -17.01 -4.30
CA GLU A 59 2.00 -16.51 -5.60
C GLU A 59 0.78 -17.28 -6.15
N SER A 60 0.59 -18.52 -5.74
CA SER A 60 -0.56 -19.34 -6.13
C SER A 60 -1.87 -18.97 -5.39
N GLU A 61 -1.77 -18.26 -4.27
CA GLU A 61 -2.91 -17.95 -3.39
C GLU A 61 -3.12 -16.44 -3.17
N ASP A 62 -2.08 -15.63 -3.31
CA ASP A 62 -2.05 -14.23 -2.92
C ASP A 62 -1.93 -13.32 -4.16
N ASP A 63 -2.73 -12.26 -4.24
CA ASP A 63 -2.62 -11.22 -5.28
C ASP A 63 -2.15 -9.91 -4.66
N VAL A 64 -1.14 -9.28 -5.28
CA VAL A 64 -0.71 -7.92 -4.92
C VAL A 64 -0.54 -7.10 -6.19
N ARG A 65 -1.20 -5.96 -6.22
CA ARG A 65 -1.18 -5.03 -7.35
C ARG A 65 -0.58 -3.70 -6.93
N ILE A 66 0.30 -3.18 -7.77
CA ILE A 66 0.97 -1.90 -7.56
C ILE A 66 0.67 -0.99 -8.75
N PHE A 67 -0.07 0.08 -8.51
CA PHE A 67 -0.47 1.05 -9.54
C PHE A 67 0.27 2.36 -9.32
N ALA A 68 0.93 2.88 -10.35
CA ALA A 68 1.42 4.25 -10.32
C ALA A 68 0.24 5.21 -10.38
N VAL A 69 0.21 6.19 -9.49
CA VAL A 69 -0.85 7.20 -9.40
C VAL A 69 -0.27 8.61 -9.33
N GLN A 70 -1.11 9.60 -9.59
CA GLN A 70 -0.76 10.99 -9.32
C GLN A 70 -0.66 11.25 -7.81
N ALA A 71 -0.07 12.38 -7.43
CA ALA A 71 -0.07 12.78 -6.04
C ALA A 71 -1.50 12.87 -5.51
N PRO A 72 -1.79 12.35 -4.30
CA PRO A 72 -3.15 12.27 -3.77
C PRO A 72 -3.60 13.61 -3.13
N GLU A 73 -3.16 14.74 -3.67
CA GLU A 73 -3.48 16.09 -3.18
C GLU A 73 -4.98 16.40 -3.23
N HIS A 74 -5.70 15.74 -4.14
CA HIS A 74 -7.16 15.84 -4.29
C HIS A 74 -7.85 14.50 -4.02
N ALA A 75 -7.23 13.61 -3.24
CA ALA A 75 -7.85 12.33 -2.91
C ALA A 75 -8.91 12.49 -1.80
N PHE A 76 -10.02 11.78 -1.98
CA PHE A 76 -11.11 11.72 -1.00
C PHE A 76 -11.18 10.33 -0.38
N ILE A 77 -11.47 10.26 0.91
CA ILE A 77 -11.82 9.01 1.59
C ILE A 77 -13.29 9.07 1.96
N ILE A 78 -14.05 8.09 1.47
CA ILE A 78 -15.44 7.87 1.83
C ILE A 78 -15.49 6.76 2.88
N GLY A 79 -16.20 7.00 3.98
CA GLY A 79 -16.31 6.06 5.10
C GLY A 79 -15.11 6.09 6.05
N LYS A 80 -14.88 4.99 6.77
CA LYS A 80 -13.91 4.95 7.87
C LYS A 80 -12.49 4.60 7.39
N PRO A 81 -11.49 5.48 7.56
CA PRO A 81 -10.10 5.15 7.27
C PRO A 81 -9.51 4.20 8.35
N LEU A 82 -8.46 3.45 8.00
CA LEU A 82 -7.71 2.63 8.97
C LEU A 82 -6.82 3.50 9.87
N ARG A 83 -6.32 4.61 9.33
CA ARG A 83 -5.53 5.63 10.04
C ARG A 83 -5.96 7.02 9.60
N PHE A 84 -6.07 7.96 10.54
CA PHE A 84 -6.14 9.38 10.21
C PHE A 84 -4.80 9.79 9.58
N CYS A 85 -4.78 10.05 8.28
CA CYS A 85 -3.61 10.55 7.59
C CYS A 85 -3.78 12.06 7.36
N ALA A 86 -2.96 12.88 8.01
CA ALA A 86 -2.96 14.35 7.87
C ALA A 86 -2.35 14.84 6.53
N ALA A 87 -2.29 13.98 5.52
CA ALA A 87 -1.69 14.28 4.22
C ALA A 87 -2.79 14.58 3.19
N GLY A 88 -3.32 15.81 3.18
CA GLY A 88 -4.17 16.35 2.11
C GLY A 88 -5.46 15.58 1.75
N LEU A 89 -5.79 14.50 2.46
CA LEU A 89 -6.95 13.68 2.21
C LEU A 89 -8.17 14.35 2.83
N VAL A 90 -9.12 14.73 1.98
CA VAL A 90 -10.39 15.31 2.43
C VAL A 90 -11.34 14.18 2.76
N PHE A 91 -11.82 14.16 4.00
CA PHE A 91 -12.85 13.22 4.44
C PHE A 91 -14.22 13.75 4.06
N VAL A 92 -14.97 12.99 3.27
CA VAL A 92 -16.36 13.30 2.95
C VAL A 92 -17.22 12.27 3.70
N HIS A 93 -18.02 12.76 4.64
CA HIS A 93 -18.95 11.98 5.45
C HIS A 93 -20.18 11.55 4.66
#